data_AF-A0AAU2H200-F1
#
_entry.id   AF-A0AAU2H200-F1
#
_cell.length_a   1.000
_cell.length_b   1.000
_cell.length_c   1.000
_cell.angle_alpha   90.00
_cell.angle_beta   90.00
_cell.angle_gamma   90.00
#
_symmetry.space_group_name_H-M   'P 1'
#
loop_
_entity.id
_entity.type
_entity.pdbx_description
1 polymer ?
#
loop_
_entity_poly.entity_id
_entity_poly.type
_entity_poly.pdbx_seq_one_letter_code
_entity_poly.pdbx_strand_id
1 'polypeptide(L)' 'MYELNSAKSERPTLMAVGDLRDAVSALERGEVSIAVAALMAIDSDSWDAMERRVAAVGGDLRGLLVAAGGANATLLTTR' A
#
# COMPACT_ATOMS: atom_id res chain seq x y z
N MET A 1 -3.57 5.14 35.90
CA MET A 1 -2.59 5.72 34.96
C MET A 1 -2.39 4.68 33.86
N TYR A 2 -3.17 4.74 32.78
CA TYR A 2 -3.01 3.78 31.68
C TYR A 2 -1.87 4.26 30.80
N GLU A 3 -0.65 3.78 31.05
CA GLU A 3 0.41 3.86 30.04
C GLU A 3 0.06 2.89 28.92
N LEU A 4 -0.83 3.32 28.02
CA LEU A 4 -0.93 2.75 26.68
C LEU A 4 0.26 3.28 25.87
N ASN A 5 1.47 2.87 26.27
CA ASN A 5 2.54 2.76 25.30
C ASN A 5 2.22 1.52 24.45
N SER A 6 1.16 1.61 23.64
CA SER A 6 1.00 0.73 22.48
C SER A 6 2.18 1.08 21.60
N ALA A 7 3.27 0.34 21.75
CA ALA A 7 4.39 0.43 20.84
C ALA A 7 3.82 0.20 19.45
N LYS A 8 3.63 1.27 18.68
CA LYS A 8 3.24 1.20 17.27
C LYS A 8 4.10 0.13 16.64
N SER A 9 3.49 -0.94 16.17
CA SER A 9 4.22 -2.10 15.69
C SER A 9 5.27 -1.63 14.69
N GLU A 10 6.53 -1.97 14.93
CA GLU A 10 7.64 -1.61 14.03
C GLU A 10 7.49 -2.32 12.67
N ARG A 11 6.69 -3.40 12.64
CA ARG A 11 6.48 -4.24 11.46
C ARG A 11 4.99 -4.28 11.10
N PRO A 12 4.65 -4.14 9.80
CA PRO A 12 3.30 -4.39 9.35
C PRO A 12 2.94 -5.87 9.53
N THR A 13 1.66 -6.16 9.70
CA THR A 13 1.18 -7.54 9.75
C THR A 13 1.35 -8.21 8.37
N LEU A 14 1.48 -9.53 8.35
CA LEU A 14 1.53 -10.28 7.08
C LEU A 14 0.22 -10.15 6.29
N MET A 15 -0.91 -10.01 6.97
CA MET A 15 -2.21 -9.76 6.36
C MET A 15 -2.20 -8.43 5.60
N ALA A 16 -1.81 -7.34 6.26
CA ALA A 16 -1.73 -6.02 5.64
C ALA A 16 -0.76 -5.97 4.44
N VAL A 17 0.35 -6.71 4.50
CA VAL A 17 1.28 -6.85 3.36
C VAL A 17 0.63 -7.61 2.20
N GLY A 18 -0.18 -8.63 2.49
CA GLY A 18 -0.99 -9.33 1.50
C GLY A 18 -2.01 -8.41 0.84
N ASP A 19 -2.75 -7.65 1.65
CA ASP A 19 -3.75 -6.68 1.16
C ASP A 19 -3.10 -5.60 0.29
N LEU A 20 -1.91 -5.10 0.66
CA LEU A 20 -1.15 -4.16 -0.18
C LEU A 20 -0.73 -4.77 -1.52
N ARG A 21 -0.28 -6.03 -1.52
CA ARG A 21 0.07 -6.73 -2.76
C ARG A 21 -1.14 -6.90 -3.67
N ASP A 22 -2.30 -7.23 -3.10
CA ASP A 22 -3.55 -7.37 -3.84
C ASP A 22 -3.99 -6.03 -4.42
N ALA A 23 -3.85 -4.94 -3.67
CA ALA A 23 -4.10 -3.59 -4.16
C ALA A 23 -3.21 -3.22 -5.35
N VAL A 24 -1.90 -3.46 -5.26
CA VAL A 24 -0.95 -3.21 -6.36
C VAL A 24 -1.32 -4.04 -7.60
N SER A 25 -1.58 -5.34 -7.41
CA SER A 25 -1.95 -6.23 -8.52
C SER A 25 -3.25 -5.80 -9.19
N ALA A 26 -4.23 -5.33 -8.41
CA ALA A 26 -5.48 -4.80 -8.93
C ALA A 26 -5.28 -3.48 -9.69
N LEU A 27 -4.40 -2.59 -9.20
CA LEU A 27 -4.03 -1.35 -9.91
C LEU A 27 -3.36 -1.66 -11.26
N GLU A 28 -2.46 -2.63 -11.30
CA GLU A 28 -1.81 -3.11 -12.54
C GLU A 28 -2.81 -3.69 -13.54
N ARG A 29 -3.91 -4.31 -13.06
CA ARG A 29 -5.01 -4.81 -13.90
C ARG A 29 -6.07 -3.75 -14.26
N GLY A 30 -5.98 -2.54 -13.69
CA GLY A 30 -6.98 -1.48 -13.87
C GLY A 30 -8.27 -1.70 -13.06
N GLU A 31 -8.25 -2.63 -12.10
CA GLU A 31 -9.39 -3.01 -11.24
C GLU A 31 -9.50 -2.05 -10.04
N VAL A 32 -9.84 -0.78 -10.32
CA VAL A 32 -9.82 0.30 -9.30
C VAL A 32 -10.65 -0.04 -8.07
N SER A 33 -11.84 -0.63 -8.24
CA SER A 33 -12.71 -0.98 -7.10
C SER A 33 -12.09 -2.04 -6.18
N ILE A 34 -11.37 -3.01 -6.74
CA ILE A 34 -10.68 -4.05 -5.96
C ILE A 34 -9.48 -3.45 -5.25
N ALA A 35 -8.73 -2.57 -5.92
CA ALA A 35 -7.62 -1.86 -5.31
C ALA A 35 -8.07 -1.03 -4.10
N VAL A 36 -9.17 -0.29 -4.23
CA VAL A 36 -9.73 0.50 -3.12
C VAL A 36 -10.19 -0.40 -1.97
N ALA A 37 -10.88 -1.51 -2.27
CA ALA A 37 -11.32 -2.44 -1.23
C ALA A 37 -10.15 -3.04 -0.44
N ALA A 38 -9.08 -3.45 -1.14
CA ALA A 38 -7.87 -3.98 -0.52
C ALA A 38 -7.14 -2.93 0.33
N LEU A 39 -7.01 -1.69 -0.16
CA LEU A 39 -6.41 -0.60 0.62
C LEU A 39 -7.21 -0.27 1.89
N MET A 40 -8.54 -0.32 1.83
CA MET A 40 -9.41 -0.07 2.97
C MET A 40 -9.37 -1.19 4.03
N ALA A 41 -8.89 -2.39 3.68
CA ALA A 41 -8.72 -3.48 4.63
C ALA A 41 -7.46 -3.33 5.52
N ILE A 42 -6.52 -2.47 5.12
CA ILE A 42 -5.27 -2.23 5.83
C ILE A 42 -5.53 -1.30 7.02
N ASP A 43 -5.14 -1.74 8.22
CA ASP A 43 -5.20 -0.91 9.41
C ASP A 43 -4.13 0.20 9.39
N SER A 44 -4.40 1.30 10.11
CA SER A 44 -3.54 2.48 10.10
C SER A 44 -2.14 2.22 10.66
N ASP A 45 -2.01 1.34 11.64
CA ASP A 45 -0.71 1.04 12.24
C ASP A 45 0.17 0.24 11.29
N SER A 46 -0.42 -0.72 10.57
CA SER A 46 0.24 -1.45 9.49
C SER A 46 0.61 -0.53 8.33
N TRP A 47 -0.27 0.41 7.95
CA TRP A 47 0.03 1.41 6.92
C TRP A 47 1.26 2.24 7.29
N ASP A 48 1.27 2.83 8.48
CA ASP A 48 2.38 3.62 9.00
C ASP A 48 3.69 2.80 9.06
N ALA A 49 3.61 1.52 9.42
CA ALA A 49 4.78 0.64 9.45
C ALA A 49 5.32 0.35 8.04
N MET A 50 4.46 0.21 7.04
CA MET A 50 4.86 0.06 5.64
C MET A 50 5.52 1.35 5.12
N GLU A 51 4.94 2.52 5.38
CA GLU A 51 5.55 3.80 5.01
C GLU A 51 6.96 3.95 5.57
N ARG A 52 7.15 3.69 6.87
CA ARG A 52 8.49 3.74 7.49
C ARG A 52 9.48 2.79 6.83
N ARG A 53 9.06 1.57 6.51
CA ARG A 53 9.93 0.55 5.90
C ARG A 53 10.31 0.89 4.47
N VAL A 54 9.36 1.40 3.69
CA VAL A 54 9.61 1.85 2.32
C VAL A 54 10.53 3.08 2.33
N ALA A 55 10.29 4.03 3.23
CA ALA A 55 11.17 5.19 3.41
C ALA A 55 12.60 4.78 3.83
N ALA A 56 12.76 3.75 4.67
CA ALA A 56 14.07 3.26 5.08
C ALA A 56 14.94 2.73 3.93
N VAL A 57 14.32 2.34 2.80
CA VAL A 57 15.02 1.94 1.57
C VAL A 57 15.03 3.05 0.51
N GLY A 58 14.65 4.28 0.87
CA GLY A 58 14.61 5.44 -0.01
C GLY A 58 13.40 5.50 -0.95
N GLY A 59 12.36 4.70 -0.70
CA GLY A 59 11.13 4.69 -1.50
C GLY A 59 10.03 5.58 -0.93
N ASP A 60 8.94 5.68 -1.69
CA ASP A 60 7.68 6.28 -1.27
C ASP A 60 6.52 5.32 -1.61
N LEU A 61 5.74 4.93 -0.58
CA LEU A 61 4.63 4.01 -0.74
C LEU A 61 3.55 4.58 -1.68
N ARG A 62 3.30 5.89 -1.61
CA ARG A 62 2.34 6.55 -2.50
C ARG A 62 2.84 6.57 -3.94
N GLY A 63 4.11 6.90 -4.14
CA GLY A 63 4.78 6.84 -5.44
C GLY A 63 4.69 5.45 -6.07
N LEU A 64 4.85 4.38 -5.28
CA LEU A 64 4.66 3.00 -5.73
C LEU A 64 3.23 2.74 -6.22
N LEU A 65 2.21 3.18 -5.48
CA LEU A 65 0.81 3.02 -5.89
C LEU A 65 0.46 3.83 -7.14
N VAL A 66 0.99 5.06 -7.25
CA VAL A 66 0.83 5.88 -8.46
C VAL A 66 1.50 5.22 -9.67
N ALA A 67 2.69 4.66 -9.50
CA ALA A 67 3.37 3.93 -10.57
C ALA A 67 2.58 2.68 -11.01
N ALA A 68 2.04 1.92 -10.05
CA ALA A 68 1.21 0.75 -10.33
C ALA A 68 -0.09 1.11 -11.08
N GLY A 69 -0.77 2.19 -10.69
CA GLY A 69 -1.96 2.67 -11.40
C GLY A 69 -1.63 3.33 -12.75
N GLY A 70 -0.47 3.98 -12.85
CA GLY A 70 0.02 4.66 -14.05
C GLY A 70 0.56 3.72 -15.13
N ALA A 71 0.97 2.50 -14.78
CA ALA A 71 1.41 1.47 -15.75
C ALA A 71 0.36 1.20 -16.85
N ASN A 72 -0.93 1.40 -16.54
CA ASN A 72 -2.02 1.29 -17.51
C ASN A 72 -2.23 2.52 -18.40
N ALA A 73 -1.74 3.71 -18.02
CA ALA A 73 -1.88 4.92 -18.83
C ALA A 73 -0.97 4.89 -20.08
N THR A 74 0.21 4.26 -19.98
CA THR A 74 1.17 4.17 -21.09
C THR A 74 0.70 3.24 -22.22
N LEU A 75 -0.13 2.24 -21.92
CA LEU A 75 -0.67 1.33 -22.94
C LEU A 75 -1.82 1.93 -23.78
N LEU A 76 -2.37 3.08 -23.37
CA LEU A 76 -3.47 3.76 -24.08
C LEU A 76 -3.01 4.90 -24.99
N THR A 77 -1.74 5.34 -24.90
CA THR A 77 -1.21 6.47 -25.69
C THR A 77 -0.42 6.06 -26.96
N THR A 78 -0.25 4.76 -27.21
CA THR A 78 0.39 4.23 -28.43
C THR A 78 -0.65 3.52 -29.29
N ARG A 79 -1.63 4.25 -29.82
CA ARG A 79 -2.61 3.74 -30.77
C ARG A 79 -2.76 4.65 -31.97
#